data_AF-A0A1C5XF26-F1
#
_entry.id   AF-A0A1C5XF26-F1
#
_cell.length_a   1.000
_cell.length_b   1.000
_cell.length_c   1.000
_cell.angle_alpha   90.00
_cell.angle_beta   90.00
_cell.angle_gamma   90.00
#
_symmetry.space_group_name_H-M   'P 1'
#
loop_
_entity.id
_entity.type
_entity.pdbx_description
1 polymer ?
#
loop_
_entity_poly.entity_id
_entity_poly.type
_entity_poly.pdbx_seq_one_letter_code
_entity_poly.pdbx_strand_id
1 'polypeptide(L)'
;MILTKLFQSIGIPIAARNFMVDYCNSRGNHFHKPMQTITPPECMEDDMEIVTRIRTEVRQQGFTVCGISEVLGDFEMDELENIFNGSDYGKYPMRALYIDVEMAKKEACP
;
A
#
# COMPACT_ATOMS: atom_id res chain seq x y z
N MET A 1 -3.43 -0.38 -16.77
CA MET A 1 -1.98 -0.45 -16.49
C MET A 1 -1.13 -0.57 -17.75
N ILE A 2 -0.54 0.54 -18.20
CA ILE A 2 0.44 0.64 -19.30
C ILE A 2 1.63 -0.25 -19.00
N LEU A 3 2.07 -0.28 -17.74
CA LEU A 3 3.20 -1.08 -17.30
C LEU A 3 2.96 -2.59 -17.46
N THR A 4 1.76 -3.09 -17.10
CA THR A 4 1.37 -4.49 -17.35
C THR A 4 1.44 -4.84 -18.82
N LYS A 5 0.93 -3.97 -19.70
CA LYS A 5 0.99 -4.18 -21.15
C LYS A 5 2.43 -4.22 -21.67
N LEU A 6 3.32 -3.37 -21.13
CA LEU A 6 4.74 -3.35 -21.48
C LEU A 6 5.42 -4.68 -21.13
N PHE A 7 5.28 -5.16 -19.89
CA PHE A 7 5.89 -6.42 -19.46
C PHE A 7 5.29 -7.63 -20.18
N GLN A 8 3.97 -7.65 -20.42
CA GLN A 8 3.33 -8.68 -21.23
C GLN A 8 3.86 -8.72 -22.66
N SER A 9 4.14 -7.56 -23.28
CA SER A 9 4.65 -7.49 -24.65
C SER A 9 6.04 -8.11 -24.83
N ILE A 10 6.83 -8.19 -23.75
CA ILE A 10 8.15 -8.85 -23.72
C ILE A 10 8.10 -10.26 -23.11
N GLY A 11 6.89 -10.81 -22.92
CA GLY A 11 6.68 -12.17 -22.43
C GLY A 11 6.88 -12.35 -20.93
N ILE A 12 6.85 -11.28 -20.14
CA ILE A 12 6.99 -11.33 -18.68
C ILE A 12 5.62 -11.07 -18.06
N PRO A 13 4.94 -12.08 -17.50
CA PRO A 13 3.72 -11.86 -16.73
C PRO A 13 4.04 -11.10 -15.45
N ILE A 14 3.25 -10.08 -15.13
CA ILE A 14 3.33 -9.36 -13.86
C ILE A 14 1.94 -9.19 -13.26
N ALA A 15 1.88 -9.15 -11.94
CA ALA A 15 0.73 -8.73 -11.17
C ALA A 15 1.10 -7.45 -10.40
N ALA A 16 0.13 -6.54 -10.27
CA ALA A 16 0.25 -5.37 -9.42
C ALA A 16 -0.57 -5.54 -8.15
N ARG A 17 -0.03 -5.05 -7.03
CA ARG A 17 -0.75 -4.91 -5.77
C ARG A 17 -0.64 -3.46 -5.30
N ASN A 18 -1.76 -2.91 -4.82
CA ASN A 18 -1.92 -1.47 -4.64
C ASN A 18 -2.28 -1.16 -3.20
N PHE A 19 -1.45 -0.37 -2.55
CA PHE A 19 -1.51 -0.15 -1.11
C PHE A 19 -1.66 1.32 -0.78
N MET A 20 -2.41 1.61 0.27
CA MET A 20 -2.21 2.78 1.10
C MET A 20 -1.38 2.38 2.30
N VAL A 21 -0.31 3.13 2.55
CA VAL A 21 0.55 2.97 3.72
C VAL A 21 0.42 4.21 4.60
N ASP A 22 -0.17 4.03 5.78
CA ASP A 22 -0.23 5.04 6.83
C ASP A 22 0.99 4.88 7.74
N TYR A 23 1.67 5.97 8.05
CA TYR A 23 2.88 5.96 8.89
C TYR A 23 3.04 7.27 9.65
N CYS A 24 3.77 7.22 10.76
CA CYS A 24 4.05 8.38 11.59
C CYS A 24 5.56 8.58 11.80
N ASN A 25 5.95 9.82 12.08
CA ASN A 25 7.30 10.13 12.54
C ASN A 25 7.41 10.09 14.08
N SER A 26 8.61 10.24 14.61
CA SER A 26 8.87 10.27 16.06
C SER A 26 8.23 11.45 16.81
N ARG A 27 7.72 12.46 16.09
CA ARG A 27 7.01 13.60 16.67
C ARG A 27 5.49 13.38 16.76
N GLY A 28 5.01 12.22 16.28
CA GLY A 28 3.58 11.92 16.22
C GLY A 28 2.86 12.60 15.05
N ASN A 29 3.56 13.08 14.03
CA ASN A 29 2.90 13.52 12.80
C ASN A 29 2.56 12.30 11.95
N HIS A 30 1.35 12.29 11.41
CA HIS A 30 0.82 11.21 10.58
C HIS A 30 0.88 11.58 9.10
N PHE A 31 1.16 10.58 8.28
CA PHE A 31 1.27 10.66 6.84
C PHE A 31 0.63 9.41 6.24
N HIS A 32 0.21 9.52 5.00
CA HIS A 32 -0.28 8.41 4.21
C HIS A 32 0.32 8.51 2.81
N LYS A 33 0.62 7.38 2.18
CA LYS A 33 1.21 7.34 0.84
C LYS A 33 0.68 6.16 0.02
N PRO A 34 0.16 6.40 -1.19
CA PRO A 34 -0.08 5.35 -2.18
C PRO A 34 1.22 4.66 -2.57
N MET A 35 1.21 3.33 -2.56
CA MET A 35 2.32 2.48 -2.97
C MET A 35 1.81 1.38 -3.90
N GLN A 36 2.61 1.00 -4.88
CA GLN A 36 2.32 -0.11 -5.77
C GLN A 36 3.53 -1.04 -5.82
N THR A 37 3.29 -2.34 -5.77
CA THR A 37 4.31 -3.36 -5.99
C THR A 37 3.98 -4.16 -7.23
N ILE A 38 5.00 -4.50 -8.01
CA ILE A 38 4.85 -5.26 -9.25
C ILE A 38 5.78 -6.46 -9.17
N THR A 39 5.21 -7.66 -9.26
CA THR A 39 5.97 -8.92 -9.21
C THR A 39 5.42 -9.92 -10.20
N PRO A 40 6.24 -10.86 -10.71
CA PRO A 40 5.72 -12.04 -11.38
C PRO A 40 4.72 -12.78 -10.47
N PRO A 41 3.62 -13.34 -11.01
CA PRO A 41 2.64 -14.07 -10.20
C PRO A 41 3.24 -15.20 -9.36
N GLU A 42 4.25 -15.89 -9.89
CA GLU A 42 4.97 -16.97 -9.21
C GLU A 42 5.88 -16.50 -8.06
N CYS A 43 6.18 -15.19 -8.01
CA CYS A 43 6.96 -14.56 -6.96
C CYS A 43 6.10 -13.62 -6.10
N MET A 44 4.78 -13.78 -6.14
CA MET A 44 3.88 -12.92 -5.37
C MET A 44 4.07 -13.21 -3.88
N GLU A 45 4.56 -12.21 -3.17
CA GLU A 45 4.69 -12.24 -1.73
C GLU A 45 3.32 -12.40 -1.07
N ASP A 46 3.31 -13.17 0.01
CA ASP A 46 2.12 -13.26 0.86
C ASP A 46 1.87 -11.95 1.63
N ASP A 47 0.71 -11.86 2.27
CA ASP A 47 0.32 -10.64 2.98
C ASP A 47 1.30 -10.29 4.12
N MET A 48 1.90 -11.28 4.80
CA MET A 48 2.87 -11.04 5.87
C MET A 48 4.24 -10.59 5.34
N GLU A 49 4.69 -11.14 4.23
CA GLU A 49 5.93 -10.77 3.56
C GLU A 49 5.86 -9.31 3.08
N ILE A 50 4.77 -8.92 2.40
CA ILE A 50 4.56 -7.54 1.96
C ILE A 50 4.54 -6.58 3.15
N VAL A 51 3.77 -6.90 4.20
CA VAL A 51 3.68 -6.07 5.40
C VAL A 51 5.07 -5.92 6.02
N THR A 52 5.85 -7.00 6.10
CA THR A 52 7.20 -6.99 6.67
C THR A 52 8.15 -6.12 5.85
N ARG A 53 8.11 -6.24 4.51
CA ARG A 53 8.92 -5.42 3.60
C ARG A 53 8.59 -3.95 3.72
N ILE A 54 7.32 -3.58 3.59
CA ILE A 54 6.86 -2.18 3.70
C ILE A 54 7.28 -1.59 5.05
N ARG A 55 7.04 -2.31 6.15
CA ARG A 55 7.44 -1.86 7.49
C ARG A 55 8.95 -1.66 7.62
N THR A 56 9.74 -2.52 7.00
CA THR A 56 11.20 -2.43 7.04
C THR A 56 11.69 -1.20 6.26
N GLU A 57 11.19 -0.98 5.06
CA GLU A 57 11.54 0.17 4.22
C GLU A 57 11.15 1.51 4.85
N VAL A 58 9.94 1.60 5.39
CA VAL A 58 9.45 2.81 6.07
C VAL A 58 10.25 3.07 7.36
N ARG A 59 10.61 2.01 8.09
CA ARG A 59 11.45 2.12 9.29
C ARG A 59 12.87 2.59 8.99
N GLN A 60 13.46 2.15 7.88
CA GLN A 60 14.78 2.63 7.44
C GLN A 60 14.80 4.14 7.16
N GLN A 61 13.64 4.72 6.84
CA GLN A 61 13.46 6.17 6.64
C GLN A 61 13.16 6.92 7.95
N GLY A 62 13.12 6.24 9.10
CA GLY A 62 12.86 6.86 10.41
C GLY A 62 11.39 7.01 10.77
N PHE A 63 10.50 6.30 10.07
CA PHE A 63 9.05 6.32 10.31
C PHE A 63 8.55 4.99 10.85
N THR A 64 7.35 4.98 11.43
CA THR A 64 6.67 3.77 11.90
C THR A 64 5.38 3.62 11.13
N VAL A 65 5.17 2.46 10.51
CA VAL A 65 3.89 2.14 9.84
C VAL A 65 2.79 1.97 10.88
N CYS A 66 1.67 2.65 10.67
CA CYS A 66 0.45 2.59 11.47
C CYS A 66 -0.61 1.69 10.83
N GLY A 67 -0.66 1.66 9.50
CA GLY A 67 -1.69 0.95 8.75
C GLY A 67 -1.24 0.62 7.33
N ILE A 68 -1.69 -0.52 6.82
CA ILE A 68 -1.55 -0.90 5.42
C ILE A 68 -2.90 -1.42 4.95
N SER A 69 -3.47 -0.75 3.95
CA SER A 69 -4.69 -1.19 3.28
C SER A 69 -4.40 -1.45 1.82
N GLU A 70 -4.99 -2.49 1.25
CA GLU A 70 -4.89 -2.83 -0.16
C GLU A 70 -6.20 -2.54 -0.89
N VAL A 71 -6.11 -1.88 -2.05
CA VAL A 71 -7.24 -1.75 -2.98
C VAL A 71 -7.11 -2.81 -4.08
N LEU A 72 -8.20 -3.55 -4.33
CA LEU A 72 -8.21 -4.66 -5.27
C LEU A 72 -8.55 -4.17 -6.68
N GLY A 73 -7.65 -4.41 -7.63
CA GLY A 73 -7.83 -4.06 -9.04
C GLY A 73 -6.51 -3.68 -9.70
N ASP A 74 -6.56 -3.43 -11.01
CA ASP A 74 -5.44 -2.91 -11.77
C ASP A 74 -5.61 -1.40 -11.95
N PHE A 75 -4.67 -0.62 -11.42
CA PHE A 75 -4.73 0.84 -11.43
C PHE A 75 -3.40 1.43 -11.90
N GLU A 76 -3.46 2.51 -12.67
CA GLU A 76 -2.30 3.38 -12.86
C GLU A 76 -2.01 4.15 -11.55
N MET A 77 -0.79 4.67 -11.40
CA MET A 77 -0.40 5.39 -10.19
C MET A 77 -1.23 6.66 -9.94
N ASP A 78 -1.63 7.38 -10.99
CA ASP A 78 -2.52 8.55 -10.91
C ASP A 78 -3.94 8.18 -10.48
N GLU A 79 -4.44 7.02 -10.91
CA GLU A 79 -5.71 6.47 -10.42
C GLU A 79 -5.61 6.12 -8.93
N LEU A 80 -4.50 5.51 -8.49
CA LEU A 80 -4.28 5.22 -7.07
C LEU A 80 -4.22 6.48 -6.21
N GLU A 81 -3.53 7.52 -6.68
CA GLU A 81 -3.51 8.81 -6.00
C GLU A 81 -4.93 9.37 -5.84
N ASN A 82 -5.79 9.27 -6.87
CA ASN A 82 -7.18 9.73 -6.76
C ASN A 82 -8.05 8.83 -5.86
N ILE A 83 -7.83 7.51 -5.88
CA ILE A 83 -8.52 6.55 -4.99
C ILE A 83 -8.22 6.87 -3.54
N PHE A 84 -6.97 7.16 -3.23
CA PHE A 84 -6.56 7.28 -1.84
C PHE A 84 -6.59 8.70 -1.29
N ASN A 85 -6.22 9.68 -2.11
CA ASN A 85 -6.07 11.09 -1.71
C ASN A 85 -7.15 11.99 -2.33
N GLY A 86 -8.00 11.43 -3.19
CA GLY A 86 -9.01 12.17 -3.95
C GLY A 86 -10.44 11.74 -3.65
N SER A 87 -11.31 11.87 -4.65
CA SER A 87 -12.76 11.67 -4.50
C SER A 87 -13.19 10.20 -4.56
N ASP A 88 -12.27 9.29 -4.84
CA ASP A 88 -12.60 7.90 -5.17
C ASP A 88 -12.38 6.94 -3.99
N TYR A 89 -12.08 7.49 -2.81
CA TYR A 89 -11.93 6.72 -1.58
C TYR A 89 -13.19 5.91 -1.26
N GLY A 90 -12.99 4.61 -1.03
CA GLY A 90 -14.07 3.67 -0.72
C GLY A 90 -14.95 3.25 -1.90
N LYS A 91 -14.68 3.70 -3.13
CA LYS A 91 -15.44 3.27 -4.32
C LYS A 91 -15.04 1.89 -4.82
N TYR A 92 -13.88 1.39 -4.41
CA TYR A 92 -13.32 0.11 -4.81
C TYR A 92 -13.24 -0.86 -3.61
N PRO A 93 -13.26 -2.18 -3.84
CA PRO A 93 -13.05 -3.14 -2.78
C PRO A 93 -11.67 -2.96 -2.14
N MET A 94 -11.65 -2.85 -0.82
CA MET A 94 -10.42 -2.65 -0.04
C MET A 94 -10.35 -3.66 1.10
N ARG A 95 -9.13 -4.03 1.48
CA ARG A 95 -8.87 -4.89 2.65
C ARG A 95 -7.73 -4.32 3.48
N ALA A 96 -7.86 -4.32 4.80
CA ALA A 96 -6.75 -3.99 5.69
C ALA A 96 -5.81 -5.20 5.80
N LEU A 97 -4.52 -4.99 5.54
CA LEU A 97 -3.48 -6.01 5.69
C LEU A 97 -2.77 -5.89 7.05
N TYR A 98 -2.66 -4.67 7.56
CA TYR A 98 -2.00 -4.40 8.83
C TYR A 98 -2.59 -3.16 9.49
N ILE A 99 -2.76 -3.22 10.81
CA ILE A 99 -3.10 -2.08 11.67
C ILE A 99 -2.26 -2.21 12.96
N ASP A 100 -1.53 -1.17 13.31
CA ASP A 100 -0.95 -1.05 14.64
C ASP A 100 -2.07 -0.71 15.63
N VAL A 101 -2.55 -1.73 16.33
CA VAL A 101 -3.69 -1.63 17.26
C VAL A 101 -3.41 -0.64 18.39
N GLU A 102 -2.16 -0.52 18.85
CA GLU A 102 -1.83 0.36 19.96
C GLU A 102 -1.79 1.83 19.52
N MET A 103 -1.39 2.10 18.28
CA MET A 103 -1.55 3.44 17.70
C MET A 103 -3.02 3.76 17.40
N ALA A 104 -3.76 2.83 16.79
CA ALA A 104 -5.17 3.03 16.48
C ALA A 104 -6.02 3.31 17.74
N LYS A 105 -5.72 2.63 18.86
CA LYS A 105 -6.40 2.88 20.14
C LYS A 105 -6.08 4.25 20.75
N LYS A 106 -4.86 4.75 20.58
CA LYS A 106 -4.47 6.07 21.09
C LYS A 106 -5.23 7.20 20.40
N GLU A 107 -5.53 7.05 19.11
CA GLU A 107 -6.30 8.05 18.35
C GLU A 107 -7.81 8.00 18.62
N ALA A 108 -8.35 6.83 19.00
CA ALA A 108 -9.77 6.68 19.32
C ALA A 108 -10.18 7.30 20.67
N CYS A 109 -9.22 7.71 21.49
CA CYS A 109 -9.43 8.39 22.76
C CYS A 109 -8.99 9.87 22.64
N PRO A 110 -9.89 10.79 22.24
CA PRO A 110 -9.61 12.23 22.15
C PRO A 110 -9.34 12.88 23.51
#